data_AF-Q0YSU2-F1
#
_entry.id   AF-Q0YSU2-F1
#
_cell.length_a   1.000
_cell.length_b   1.000
_cell.length_c   1.000
_cell.angle_alpha   90.00
_cell.angle_beta   90.00
_cell.angle_gamma   90.00
#
_symmetry.space_group_name_H-M   'P 1'
#
loop_
_entity.id
_entity.type
_entity.pdbx_description
1 polymer ?
#
loop_
_entity_poly.entity_id
_entity_poly.type
_entity_poly.pdbx_seq_one_letter_code
_entity_poly.pdbx_strand_id
1 'polypeptide(L)'
;MRCGALLFFLLLNPCFCFKREVSFPSTRIPSVMKPIRINNYCFDRIHAWIQYDWQIPQFMEVVIEVFYPENRKAEGLVMFNHGFLIGNDLLFYPKKIIGAFTDDNPLFGINPSAYYNYSSAIVEKNWAMAFVTTSHMQFEGVPWIDIGGNPRVGQEAYAAASYLIKYGATDFFFRQEEKNRGLEIFDPNAAEKNRFMKPGCNNVIFAGHSVGGAHAQAAACGFETLQELGRKSYRLFDPVIFDREFLPEYTERMSKWQPHERANPVGLLQLSPVDQKILPPLIPGMQPYREALAAKKLPILMIVGQYDCACLNSKNSNPPAWSATPGDTNTQFAQLAPEGSNSWAVVANVARGSHSGYLTENSELCALADSAKNCPAGVGKDTYKSCGEESLFVNALLKEFINIYPSEGGFQGEFCDWIKSDCIQWLNRENPIGSLNLLPMNGGGYIDYAGKSTRCKP
;
A
#
# COMPACT_ATOMS: atom_id res chain seq x y z
N MET A 1 12.68 58.51 -31.06
CA MET A 1 13.74 58.73 -32.08
C MET A 1 15.05 58.21 -31.51
N ARG A 2 15.65 57.22 -32.20
CA ARG A 2 17.04 56.68 -32.11
C ARG A 2 17.46 56.00 -30.78
N CYS A 3 17.63 54.67 -30.69
CA CYS A 3 18.53 53.67 -31.36
C CYS A 3 20.01 53.69 -30.93
N GLY A 4 20.51 52.49 -30.58
CA GLY A 4 21.92 52.07 -30.45
C GLY A 4 22.23 51.44 -29.08
N ALA A 5 22.09 50.13 -28.79
CA ALA A 5 22.61 48.88 -29.36
C ALA A 5 24.11 48.60 -29.12
N LEU A 6 24.41 47.62 -28.26
CA LEU A 6 25.42 46.52 -28.34
C LEU A 6 25.53 45.87 -26.92
N LEU A 7 25.11 44.63 -26.63
CA LEU A 7 25.53 43.26 -27.02
C LEU A 7 26.34 42.53 -25.90
N PHE A 8 25.98 41.24 -25.72
CA PHE A 8 26.69 40.11 -25.05
C PHE A 8 26.63 40.04 -23.50
N PHE A 9 26.32 38.93 -22.78
CA PHE A 9 26.19 37.46 -23.00
C PHE A 9 25.02 36.96 -22.09
N LEU A 10 24.03 36.18 -22.57
CA LEU A 10 23.96 34.70 -22.59
C LEU A 10 24.03 34.00 -21.21
N LEU A 11 22.91 33.38 -20.79
CA LEU A 11 22.75 32.11 -20.05
C LEU A 11 21.23 31.97 -19.69
N LEU A 12 20.41 31.53 -20.64
CA LEU A 12 19.88 30.16 -20.76
C LEU A 12 18.86 29.79 -19.68
N ASN A 13 17.59 30.05 -20.00
CA ASN A 13 16.44 29.37 -19.41
C ASN A 13 15.37 29.25 -20.52
N PRO A 14 15.13 28.06 -21.11
CA PRO A 14 13.97 27.92 -21.99
C PRO A 14 12.89 27.10 -21.29
N CYS A 15 11.81 27.81 -20.92
CA CYS A 15 10.47 27.25 -20.96
C CYS A 15 10.23 26.69 -22.38
N PHE A 16 10.20 25.37 -22.53
CA PHE A 16 9.71 24.73 -23.75
C PHE A 16 8.25 24.35 -23.59
N CYS A 17 7.38 25.19 -24.14
CA CYS A 17 6.00 24.85 -24.49
C CYS A 17 6.02 23.97 -25.74
N PHE A 18 5.73 22.66 -25.63
CA PHE A 18 5.57 21.80 -26.80
C PHE A 18 4.14 21.93 -27.35
N LYS A 19 4.02 22.55 -28.53
CA LYS A 19 2.89 22.36 -29.46
C LYS A 19 2.97 20.93 -30.02
N ARG A 20 1.91 20.14 -29.86
CA ARG A 20 1.70 18.90 -30.62
C ARG A 20 1.23 19.24 -32.02
N GLU A 21 2.03 18.93 -33.03
CA GLU A 21 1.55 18.71 -34.39
C GLU A 21 0.94 17.31 -34.47
N VAL A 22 -0.30 17.24 -34.95
CA VAL A 22 -1.06 16.01 -35.15
C VAL A 22 -0.82 15.53 -36.57
N SER A 23 -0.20 14.37 -36.73
CA SER A 23 -0.22 13.60 -37.99
C SER A 23 -0.74 12.20 -37.70
N PHE A 24 -1.89 11.85 -38.27
CA PHE A 24 -2.44 10.50 -38.25
C PHE A 24 -1.71 9.61 -39.27
N PRO A 25 -1.42 8.34 -38.92
CA PRO A 25 -2.12 7.28 -39.64
C PRO A 25 -2.54 6.06 -38.80
N SER A 26 -3.79 5.65 -39.04
CA SER A 26 -4.32 4.29 -39.20
C SER A 26 -3.43 3.09 -38.81
N THR A 27 -3.72 2.47 -37.66
CA THR A 27 -4.17 1.06 -37.50
C THR A 27 -4.37 0.80 -36.01
N ARG A 28 -5.49 0.18 -35.62
CA ARG A 28 -5.87 -0.05 -34.21
C ARG A 28 -4.95 -1.08 -33.57
N ILE A 29 -3.90 -0.60 -32.93
CA ILE A 29 -3.31 -1.22 -31.74
C ILE A 29 -3.89 -0.41 -30.57
N PRO A 30 -4.44 -1.02 -29.51
CA PRO A 30 -4.83 -0.24 -28.34
C PRO A 30 -3.61 0.56 -27.92
N SER A 31 -3.75 1.88 -27.86
CA SER A 31 -2.65 2.77 -27.52
C SER A 31 -2.29 2.54 -26.05
N VAL A 32 -1.42 1.57 -25.79
CA VAL A 32 -0.76 1.42 -24.51
C VAL A 32 -0.02 2.73 -24.29
N MET A 33 -0.50 3.57 -23.37
CA MET A 33 0.24 4.77 -22.99
C MET A 33 1.62 4.32 -22.55
N LYS A 34 2.67 4.88 -23.16
CA LYS A 34 4.03 4.58 -22.71
C LYS A 34 4.17 5.08 -21.27
N PRO A 35 4.76 4.30 -20.36
CA PRO A 35 4.92 4.71 -18.98
C PRO A 35 5.72 6.01 -18.90
N ILE A 36 5.40 6.85 -17.91
CA ILE A 36 6.16 8.08 -17.65
C ILE A 36 7.51 7.66 -17.08
N ARG A 37 8.60 8.01 -17.78
CA ARG A 37 9.96 7.71 -17.31
C ARG A 37 10.47 8.85 -16.44
N ILE A 38 10.94 8.50 -15.25
CA ILE A 38 11.59 9.39 -14.30
C ILE A 38 12.93 8.73 -13.96
N ASN A 39 14.02 9.24 -14.53
CA ASN A 39 15.35 8.62 -14.47
C ASN A 39 15.30 7.15 -14.94
N ASN A 40 15.80 6.22 -14.12
CA ASN A 40 15.83 4.77 -14.37
C ASN A 40 14.55 4.03 -13.90
N TYR A 41 13.46 4.77 -13.65
CA TYR A 41 12.18 4.24 -13.20
C TYR A 41 11.04 4.67 -14.12
N CYS A 42 10.02 3.83 -14.17
CA CYS A 42 8.77 4.02 -14.91
C CYS A 42 7.63 4.20 -13.92
N PHE A 43 6.70 5.08 -14.24
CA PHE A 43 5.41 5.25 -13.57
C PHE A 43 4.27 4.88 -14.50
N ASP A 44 3.30 4.13 -13.97
CA ASP A 44 2.05 3.79 -14.65
C ASP A 44 0.86 3.85 -13.70
N ARG A 45 -0.34 3.97 -14.27
CA ARG A 45 -1.60 3.99 -13.53
C ARG A 45 -2.60 3.04 -14.18
N ILE A 46 -3.03 2.05 -13.42
CA ILE A 46 -3.93 1.00 -13.85
C ILE A 46 -5.30 1.21 -13.20
N HIS A 47 -6.36 1.01 -13.98
CA HIS A 47 -7.73 1.03 -13.51
C HIS A 47 -8.38 -0.32 -13.80
N ALA A 48 -8.83 -1.01 -12.76
CA ALA A 48 -9.40 -2.35 -12.89
C ALA A 48 -10.67 -2.53 -12.04
N TRP A 49 -11.45 -3.55 -12.36
CA TRP A 49 -12.53 -4.03 -11.49
C TRP A 49 -12.18 -5.38 -10.86
N ILE A 50 -12.54 -5.58 -9.61
CA ILE A 50 -12.38 -6.86 -8.91
C ILE A 50 -13.74 -7.44 -8.56
N GLN A 51 -13.96 -8.70 -8.95
CA GLN A 51 -15.08 -9.52 -8.51
C GLN A 51 -14.55 -10.63 -7.59
N TYR A 52 -14.97 -10.65 -6.33
CA TYR A 52 -14.41 -11.57 -5.32
C TYR A 52 -14.90 -13.02 -5.43
N ASP A 53 -16.07 -13.20 -6.03
CA ASP A 53 -16.65 -14.50 -6.34
C ASP A 53 -17.36 -14.38 -7.68
N TRP A 54 -16.99 -15.25 -8.62
CA TRP A 54 -17.57 -15.31 -9.95
C TRP A 54 -19.11 -15.50 -9.98
N GLN A 55 -19.70 -16.05 -8.91
CA GLN A 55 -21.15 -16.23 -8.76
C GLN A 55 -21.87 -14.99 -8.25
N ILE A 56 -21.14 -14.04 -7.64
CA ILE A 56 -21.71 -12.84 -7.03
C ILE A 56 -21.35 -11.65 -7.92
N PRO A 57 -22.31 -11.01 -8.62
CA PRO A 57 -22.04 -9.92 -9.56
C PRO A 57 -21.79 -8.58 -8.85
N GLN A 58 -20.83 -8.56 -7.92
CA GLN A 58 -20.38 -7.39 -7.18
C GLN A 58 -18.94 -7.07 -7.60
N PHE A 59 -18.75 -5.88 -8.14
CA PHE A 59 -17.49 -5.42 -8.71
C PHE A 59 -17.00 -4.18 -7.97
N MET A 60 -15.74 -4.20 -7.53
CA MET A 60 -15.09 -3.07 -6.88
C MET A 60 -14.08 -2.42 -7.81
N GLU A 61 -14.11 -1.10 -7.94
CA GLU A 61 -13.10 -0.39 -8.72
C GLU A 61 -11.83 -0.31 -7.90
N VAL A 62 -10.70 -0.57 -8.55
CA VAL A 62 -9.38 -0.48 -7.97
C VAL A 62 -8.51 0.37 -8.89
N VAL A 63 -7.82 1.33 -8.29
CA VAL A 63 -6.80 2.15 -8.94
C VAL A 63 -5.46 1.76 -8.36
N ILE A 64 -4.49 1.51 -9.25
CA ILE A 64 -3.12 1.14 -8.88
C ILE A 64 -2.17 2.12 -9.54
N GLU A 65 -1.41 2.88 -8.75
CA GLU A 65 -0.29 3.70 -9.23
C GLU A 65 1.00 2.96 -8.93
N VAL A 66 1.83 2.66 -9.93
CA VAL A 66 3.02 1.81 -9.77
C VAL A 66 4.27 2.47 -10.30
N PHE A 67 5.32 2.46 -9.49
CA PHE A 67 6.69 2.84 -9.82
C PHE A 67 7.54 1.59 -9.91
N TYR A 68 8.19 1.36 -11.04
CA TYR A 68 9.00 0.16 -11.26
C TYR A 68 10.28 0.45 -12.06
N PRO A 69 11.34 -0.36 -11.93
CA PRO A 69 12.58 -0.16 -12.67
C PRO A 69 12.38 -0.20 -14.19
N GLU A 70 13.02 0.71 -14.92
CA GLU A 70 12.98 0.75 -16.40
C GLU A 70 13.49 -0.56 -17.02
N ASN A 71 14.46 -1.21 -16.38
CA ASN A 71 15.02 -2.48 -16.81
C ASN A 71 14.09 -3.70 -16.59
N ARG A 72 12.93 -3.52 -15.94
CA ARG A 72 11.92 -4.56 -15.66
C ARG A 72 12.47 -5.77 -14.88
N LYS A 73 13.37 -5.52 -13.93
CA LYS A 73 13.97 -6.55 -13.06
C LYS A 73 13.78 -6.25 -11.58
N ALA A 74 12.55 -5.92 -11.19
CA ALA A 74 12.24 -5.60 -9.80
C ALA A 74 12.50 -6.82 -8.89
N GLU A 75 13.24 -6.60 -7.81
CA GLU A 75 13.61 -7.65 -6.84
C GLU A 75 12.52 -7.90 -5.79
N GLY A 76 11.48 -7.07 -5.77
CA GLY A 76 10.35 -7.12 -4.85
C GLY A 76 9.38 -5.97 -5.10
N LEU A 77 8.22 -6.02 -4.45
CA LEU A 77 7.19 -4.99 -4.52
C LEU A 77 6.85 -4.50 -3.10
N VAL A 78 6.86 -3.18 -2.90
CA VAL A 78 6.16 -2.55 -1.76
C VAL A 78 4.76 -2.20 -2.20
N MET A 79 3.74 -2.85 -1.64
CA MET A 79 2.34 -2.55 -1.90
C MET A 79 1.78 -1.68 -0.77
N PHE A 80 1.72 -0.37 -1.02
CA PHE A 80 1.22 0.61 -0.07
C PHE A 80 -0.30 0.78 -0.20
N ASN A 81 -1.03 0.35 0.82
CA ASN A 81 -2.47 0.51 0.89
C ASN A 81 -2.81 1.92 1.34
N HIS A 82 -3.37 2.70 0.39
CA HIS A 82 -3.90 4.01 0.68
C HIS A 82 -5.36 3.82 1.07
N GLY A 83 -5.60 3.54 2.35
CA GLY A 83 -6.92 3.27 2.91
C GLY A 83 -7.84 4.49 2.85
N PHE A 84 -8.37 4.80 1.68
CA PHE A 84 -9.60 5.56 1.55
C PHE A 84 -10.62 4.61 0.94
N LEU A 85 -11.59 4.17 1.74
CA LEU A 85 -12.80 3.61 1.18
C LEU A 85 -13.58 4.76 0.51
N ILE A 86 -13.48 4.88 -0.80
CA ILE A 86 -14.24 5.91 -1.50
C ILE A 86 -15.68 5.43 -1.62
N GLY A 87 -16.53 5.97 -0.74
CA GLY A 87 -17.97 5.83 -0.78
C GLY A 87 -18.56 6.55 -1.99
N ASN A 88 -19.72 6.04 -2.44
CA ASN A 88 -20.43 6.35 -3.68
C ASN A 88 -20.19 7.74 -4.31
N ASP A 89 -19.96 7.71 -5.62
CA ASP A 89 -20.55 8.66 -6.55
C ASP A 89 -21.90 8.08 -7.01
N LEU A 90 -23.03 8.55 -6.47
CA LEU A 90 -24.38 8.04 -6.88
C LEU A 90 -24.69 8.28 -8.36
N LEU A 91 -23.92 9.15 -9.02
CA LEU A 91 -23.97 9.39 -10.45
C LEU A 91 -22.92 8.56 -11.19
N PHE A 92 -22.27 7.57 -10.56
CA PHE A 92 -21.19 6.76 -11.13
C PHE A 92 -21.55 6.12 -12.46
N TYR A 93 -22.62 5.30 -12.51
CA TYR A 93 -23.05 4.66 -13.75
C TYR A 93 -23.45 5.70 -14.81
N PRO A 94 -24.24 6.75 -14.48
CA PRO A 94 -24.50 7.85 -15.39
C PRO A 94 -23.23 8.57 -15.89
N LYS A 95 -22.27 8.87 -15.03
CA LYS A 95 -20.99 9.52 -15.35
C LYS A 95 -20.09 8.63 -16.18
N LYS A 96 -20.07 7.32 -15.94
CA LYS A 96 -19.35 6.34 -16.77
C LYS A 96 -19.95 6.28 -18.16
N ILE A 97 -21.29 6.28 -18.27
CA ILE A 97 -22.00 6.31 -19.54
C ILE A 97 -21.71 7.63 -20.28
N ILE A 98 -21.86 8.77 -19.62
CA ILE A 98 -21.60 10.10 -20.21
C ILE A 98 -20.12 10.29 -20.55
N GLY A 99 -19.20 9.85 -19.69
CA GLY A 99 -17.75 9.87 -19.88
C GLY A 99 -17.29 9.00 -21.04
N ALA A 100 -17.92 7.83 -21.23
CA ALA A 100 -17.70 6.99 -22.42
C ALA A 100 -18.17 7.65 -23.72
N PHE A 101 -19.10 8.62 -23.67
CA PHE A 101 -19.52 9.42 -24.82
C PHE A 101 -18.74 10.73 -25.01
N THR A 102 -18.04 11.20 -23.98
CA THR A 102 -17.36 12.52 -23.98
C THR A 102 -15.83 12.43 -23.99
N ASP A 103 -15.26 11.21 -23.97
CA ASP A 103 -13.81 10.94 -23.92
C ASP A 103 -13.08 11.61 -22.73
N ASP A 104 -13.84 12.09 -21.75
CA ASP A 104 -13.35 12.72 -20.52
C ASP A 104 -13.76 11.83 -19.33
N ASN A 105 -12.80 11.07 -18.82
CA ASN A 105 -13.11 9.99 -17.88
C ASN A 105 -12.13 9.84 -16.70
N PRO A 106 -11.82 10.90 -15.92
CA PRO A 106 -11.15 10.70 -14.65
C PRO A 106 -12.19 10.29 -13.60
N LEU A 107 -12.66 9.04 -13.64
CA LEU A 107 -13.63 8.53 -12.65
C LEU A 107 -12.98 8.34 -11.25
N PHE A 108 -11.64 8.43 -11.16
CA PHE A 108 -10.90 8.65 -9.92
C PHE A 108 -9.76 9.64 -10.17
N GLY A 109 -9.86 10.85 -9.60
CA GLY A 109 -8.78 11.84 -9.58
C GLY A 109 -7.88 11.75 -8.34
N ILE A 110 -8.08 10.73 -7.50
CA ILE A 110 -7.25 10.55 -6.30
C ILE A 110 -5.95 9.89 -6.73
N ASN A 111 -4.85 10.58 -6.49
CA ASN A 111 -3.49 10.10 -6.75
C ASN A 111 -2.91 9.69 -5.40
N PRO A 112 -3.10 8.43 -4.96
CA PRO A 112 -2.61 8.01 -3.65
C PRO A 112 -1.10 8.22 -3.49
N SER A 113 -0.34 8.16 -4.58
CA SER A 113 1.08 8.48 -4.55
C SER A 113 1.37 9.92 -4.10
N ALA A 114 0.46 10.88 -4.25
CA ALA A 114 0.69 12.27 -3.82
C ALA A 114 1.03 12.38 -2.32
N TYR A 115 0.33 11.60 -1.48
CA TYR A 115 0.46 11.70 -0.02
C TYR A 115 1.49 10.76 0.59
N TYR A 116 1.98 9.74 -0.14
CA TYR A 116 2.88 8.70 0.40
C TYR A 116 4.03 8.33 -0.54
N ASN A 117 4.50 9.27 -1.37
CA ASN A 117 5.54 8.96 -2.35
C ASN A 117 6.92 8.72 -1.70
N TYR A 118 7.17 7.50 -1.25
CA TYR A 118 8.47 7.05 -0.75
C TYR A 118 9.29 6.33 -1.83
N SER A 119 9.02 6.61 -3.11
CA SER A 119 9.66 5.89 -4.24
C SER A 119 11.18 6.03 -4.27
N SER A 120 11.79 6.99 -3.57
CA SER A 120 13.24 7.02 -3.41
C SER A 120 13.80 5.81 -2.62
N ALA A 121 13.03 5.24 -1.69
CA ALA A 121 13.47 4.10 -0.87
C ALA A 121 13.68 2.82 -1.67
N ILE A 122 12.96 2.65 -2.79
CA ILE A 122 13.00 1.41 -3.60
C ILE A 122 14.15 1.38 -4.62
N VAL A 123 14.77 2.54 -4.92
CA VAL A 123 15.72 2.69 -6.04
C VAL A 123 16.99 1.85 -5.84
N GLU A 124 17.57 1.89 -4.64
CA GLU A 124 18.89 1.29 -4.38
C GLU A 124 18.91 -0.24 -4.47
N LYS A 125 17.77 -0.87 -4.20
CA LYS A 125 17.60 -2.33 -4.26
C LYS A 125 16.88 -2.78 -5.52
N ASN A 126 16.57 -1.86 -6.43
CA ASN A 126 15.80 -2.15 -7.65
C ASN A 126 14.43 -2.78 -7.32
N TRP A 127 13.74 -2.29 -6.28
CA TRP A 127 12.38 -2.72 -5.94
C TRP A 127 11.35 -1.89 -6.73
N ALA A 128 10.11 -2.37 -6.78
CA ALA A 128 8.95 -1.60 -7.23
C ALA A 128 8.13 -1.11 -6.03
N MET A 129 7.34 -0.05 -6.22
CA MET A 129 6.36 0.43 -5.23
C MET A 129 5.04 0.71 -5.92
N ALA A 130 3.96 0.19 -5.37
CA ALA A 130 2.62 0.45 -5.85
C ALA A 130 1.75 1.03 -4.75
N PHE A 131 0.82 1.89 -5.14
CA PHE A 131 -0.20 2.49 -4.29
C PHE A 131 -1.55 2.04 -4.79
N VAL A 132 -2.39 1.54 -3.88
CA VAL A 132 -3.72 1.05 -4.22
C VAL A 132 -4.80 1.83 -3.50
N THR A 133 -5.89 2.10 -4.22
CA THR A 133 -7.10 2.71 -3.67
C THR A 133 -8.32 2.03 -4.27
N THR A 134 -9.37 1.86 -3.48
CA THR A 134 -10.55 1.09 -3.90
C THR A 134 -11.85 1.82 -3.61
N SER A 135 -12.86 1.53 -4.43
CA SER A 135 -14.21 2.01 -4.25
C SER A 135 -15.15 0.88 -3.91
N HIS A 136 -15.87 1.02 -2.80
CA HIS A 136 -16.82 0.02 -2.32
C HIS A 136 -18.28 0.53 -2.38
N MET A 137 -19.19 -0.37 -2.76
CA MET A 137 -20.64 -0.15 -2.88
C MET A 137 -21.34 -0.24 -1.50
N GLN A 138 -22.30 0.67 -1.25
CA GLN A 138 -23.03 0.83 0.02
C GLN A 138 -24.24 -0.10 0.18
N PHE A 139 -24.56 -0.44 1.44
CA PHE A 139 -25.91 -0.80 1.90
C PHE A 139 -26.61 0.47 2.42
N GLU A 140 -27.85 0.74 1.99
CA GLU A 140 -28.63 1.95 2.35
C GLU A 140 -28.84 2.16 3.87
N GLY A 141 -28.60 1.14 4.70
CA GLY A 141 -28.78 1.19 6.16
C GLY A 141 -27.51 1.46 6.99
N VAL A 142 -26.32 1.59 6.39
CA VAL A 142 -25.06 1.77 7.14
C VAL A 142 -24.29 3.00 6.60
N PRO A 143 -24.58 4.21 7.10
CA PRO A 143 -24.18 5.47 6.47
C PRO A 143 -22.74 5.95 6.76
N TRP A 144 -21.78 5.05 7.00
CA TRP A 144 -20.40 5.41 7.41
C TRP A 144 -19.39 4.57 6.58
N ILE A 145 -18.70 5.11 5.55
CA ILE A 145 -17.50 5.98 5.56
C ILE A 145 -16.25 5.21 6.05
N ASP A 146 -15.19 5.19 5.23
CA ASP A 146 -13.80 4.81 5.54
C ASP A 146 -13.52 4.00 6.81
N ILE A 147 -13.87 2.71 6.75
CA ILE A 147 -13.84 1.82 7.91
C ILE A 147 -12.50 1.07 7.96
N GLY A 148 -11.60 1.51 8.84
CA GLY A 148 -10.33 0.81 9.10
C GLY A 148 -10.46 -0.64 9.56
N GLY A 149 -11.60 -1.01 10.15
CA GLY A 149 -11.89 -2.40 10.51
C GLY A 149 -12.30 -3.30 9.34
N ASN A 150 -12.48 -2.78 8.12
CA ASN A 150 -13.00 -3.57 6.99
C ASN A 150 -11.86 -4.31 6.27
N PRO A 151 -11.77 -5.65 6.37
CA PRO A 151 -10.69 -6.40 5.75
C PRO A 151 -10.74 -6.43 4.21
N ARG A 152 -11.86 -6.05 3.59
CA ARG A 152 -12.01 -6.08 2.12
C ARG A 152 -11.00 -5.19 1.39
N VAL A 153 -10.71 -4.01 1.93
CA VAL A 153 -9.71 -3.10 1.34
C VAL A 153 -8.31 -3.75 1.33
N GLY A 154 -7.96 -4.48 2.39
CA GLY A 154 -6.71 -5.25 2.44
C GLY A 154 -6.67 -6.42 1.46
N GLN A 155 -7.80 -7.10 1.29
CA GLN A 155 -7.94 -8.19 0.32
C GLN A 155 -7.77 -7.70 -1.14
N GLU A 156 -8.24 -6.49 -1.44
CA GLU A 156 -8.04 -5.86 -2.75
C GLU A 156 -6.59 -5.47 -2.96
N ALA A 157 -5.90 -4.96 -1.93
CA ALA A 157 -4.47 -4.70 -1.99
C ALA A 157 -3.67 -5.98 -2.30
N TYR A 158 -4.05 -7.11 -1.70
CA TYR A 158 -3.46 -8.41 -2.03
C TYR A 158 -3.73 -8.82 -3.48
N ALA A 159 -4.97 -8.65 -3.94
CA ALA A 159 -5.36 -9.01 -5.30
C ALA A 159 -4.64 -8.16 -6.35
N ALA A 160 -4.55 -6.85 -6.12
CA ALA A 160 -3.80 -5.91 -6.95
C ALA A 160 -2.29 -6.20 -6.98
N ALA A 161 -1.69 -6.57 -5.84
CA ALA A 161 -0.28 -6.98 -5.82
C ALA A 161 -0.04 -8.25 -6.65
N SER A 162 -0.94 -9.23 -6.52
CA SER A 162 -0.89 -10.47 -7.30
C SER A 162 -1.08 -10.20 -8.80
N TYR A 163 -1.94 -9.25 -9.18
CA TYR A 163 -2.10 -8.80 -10.56
C TYR A 163 -0.79 -8.24 -11.12
N LEU A 164 -0.16 -7.31 -10.41
CA LEU A 164 1.11 -6.70 -10.82
C LEU A 164 2.23 -7.74 -10.97
N ILE A 165 2.25 -8.77 -10.14
CA ILE A 165 3.21 -9.88 -10.25
C ILE A 165 2.97 -10.69 -11.52
N LYS A 166 1.71 -11.07 -11.79
CA LYS A 166 1.37 -11.94 -12.91
C LYS A 166 1.39 -11.23 -14.27
N TYR A 167 0.94 -9.98 -14.34
CA TYR A 167 0.70 -9.25 -15.59
C TYR A 167 1.52 -7.96 -15.73
N GLY A 168 2.23 -7.52 -14.67
CA GLY A 168 2.99 -6.28 -14.69
C GLY A 168 2.11 -5.04 -14.67
N ALA A 169 2.68 -3.91 -15.11
CA ALA A 169 1.97 -2.63 -15.21
C ALA A 169 1.28 -2.51 -16.57
N THR A 170 0.29 -3.38 -16.84
CA THR A 170 -0.45 -3.39 -18.11
C THR A 170 -1.91 -3.72 -17.91
N ASP A 171 -2.71 -3.45 -18.94
CA ASP A 171 -4.09 -3.91 -19.07
C ASP A 171 -4.17 -5.23 -19.86
N PHE A 172 -3.18 -6.12 -19.74
CA PHE A 172 -3.21 -7.40 -20.48
C PHE A 172 -4.00 -8.46 -19.69
N PHE A 173 -5.09 -8.98 -20.24
CA PHE A 173 -6.02 -9.88 -19.55
C PHE A 173 -6.14 -11.27 -20.20
N PHE A 174 -6.57 -12.27 -19.41
CA PHE A 174 -6.63 -13.68 -19.83
C PHE A 174 -7.59 -13.95 -21.00
N ARG A 175 -8.68 -13.17 -21.19
CA ARG A 175 -9.52 -13.33 -22.38
C ARG A 175 -8.83 -12.89 -23.68
N GLN A 176 -7.85 -11.98 -23.63
CA GLN A 176 -6.93 -11.74 -24.74
C GLN A 176 -6.08 -12.97 -25.03
N GLU A 177 -5.62 -13.66 -23.98
CA GLU A 177 -4.84 -14.90 -24.10
C GLU A 177 -5.66 -16.04 -24.71
N GLU A 178 -6.87 -16.30 -24.23
CA GLU A 178 -7.71 -17.38 -24.77
C GLU A 178 -8.28 -17.07 -26.16
N LYS A 179 -8.78 -15.85 -26.41
CA LYS A 179 -9.39 -15.52 -27.72
C LYS A 179 -8.37 -15.47 -28.85
N ASN A 180 -7.13 -15.08 -28.55
CA ASN A 180 -6.09 -14.95 -29.57
C ASN A 180 -5.14 -16.17 -29.61
N ARG A 181 -5.23 -17.11 -28.66
CA ARG A 181 -4.50 -18.40 -28.72
C ARG A 181 -4.77 -19.09 -30.06
N GLY A 182 -3.72 -19.18 -30.89
CA GLY A 182 -3.78 -19.79 -32.22
C GLY A 182 -3.94 -18.82 -33.40
N LEU A 183 -4.05 -17.50 -33.16
CA LEU A 183 -3.98 -16.46 -34.19
C LEU A 183 -2.53 -15.97 -34.35
N GLU A 184 -2.08 -15.67 -35.58
CA GLU A 184 -0.72 -15.17 -35.88
C GLU A 184 -0.36 -13.87 -35.12
N ILE A 185 -1.36 -13.12 -34.65
CA ILE A 185 -1.19 -11.85 -33.93
C ILE A 185 -1.03 -12.01 -32.42
N PHE A 186 -1.21 -13.21 -31.86
CA PHE A 186 -1.05 -13.45 -30.43
C PHE A 186 0.41 -13.72 -30.09
N ASP A 187 0.99 -12.84 -29.29
CA ASP A 187 2.29 -13.09 -28.68
C ASP A 187 2.06 -13.66 -27.27
N PRO A 188 2.23 -14.98 -27.06
CA PRO A 188 2.09 -15.59 -25.73
C PRO A 188 3.11 -15.04 -24.73
N ASN A 189 4.18 -14.40 -25.20
CA ASN A 189 5.19 -13.76 -24.36
C ASN A 189 4.90 -12.27 -24.11
N ALA A 190 3.78 -11.72 -24.60
CA ALA A 190 3.44 -10.31 -24.40
C ALA A 190 3.27 -9.97 -22.91
N ALA A 191 2.60 -10.82 -22.14
CA ALA A 191 2.48 -10.67 -20.69
C ALA A 191 3.87 -10.72 -20.03
N GLU A 192 4.73 -11.66 -20.42
CA GLU A 192 6.09 -11.77 -19.88
C GLU A 192 6.96 -10.55 -20.19
N LYS A 193 6.85 -10.00 -21.40
CA LYS A 193 7.55 -8.76 -21.78
C LYS A 193 7.13 -7.57 -20.92
N ASN A 194 5.92 -7.61 -20.38
CA ASN A 194 5.28 -6.56 -19.61
C ASN A 194 5.42 -6.69 -18.09
N ARG A 195 5.79 -7.87 -17.60
CA ARG A 195 6.21 -8.06 -16.22
C ARG A 195 7.42 -7.16 -15.92
N PHE A 196 7.35 -6.48 -14.79
CA PHE A 196 8.49 -5.71 -14.27
C PHE A 196 9.22 -6.44 -13.14
N MET A 197 8.64 -7.51 -12.60
CA MET A 197 9.27 -8.36 -11.60
C MET A 197 10.31 -9.26 -12.24
N LYS A 198 11.43 -9.51 -11.55
CA LYS A 198 12.40 -10.52 -11.96
C LYS A 198 11.72 -11.91 -12.05
N PRO A 199 12.09 -12.76 -13.01
CA PRO A 199 11.53 -14.11 -13.11
C PRO A 199 11.60 -14.88 -11.79
N GLY A 200 10.48 -15.45 -11.36
CA GLY A 200 10.37 -16.19 -10.10
C GLY A 200 10.25 -15.32 -8.84
N CYS A 201 10.34 -13.99 -8.94
CA CYS A 201 10.13 -13.09 -7.81
C CYS A 201 8.67 -12.68 -7.69
N ASN A 202 8.08 -12.97 -6.53
CA ASN A 202 6.73 -12.57 -6.15
C ASN A 202 6.67 -11.98 -4.74
N ASN A 203 7.81 -11.54 -4.20
CA ASN A 203 7.93 -11.02 -2.85
C ASN A 203 7.24 -9.66 -2.71
N VAL A 204 6.37 -9.52 -1.71
CA VAL A 204 5.63 -8.28 -1.44
C VAL A 204 5.76 -7.88 0.03
N ILE A 205 6.16 -6.64 0.27
CA ILE A 205 5.96 -5.97 1.56
C ILE A 205 4.63 -5.24 1.48
N PHE A 206 3.67 -5.60 2.33
CA PHE A 206 2.44 -4.83 2.45
C PHE A 206 2.67 -3.68 3.43
N ALA A 207 2.35 -2.47 3.02
CA ALA A 207 2.53 -1.28 3.83
C ALA A 207 1.23 -0.45 3.87
N GLY A 208 1.08 0.42 4.85
CA GLY A 208 -0.04 1.36 4.86
C GLY A 208 0.02 2.35 6.00
N HIS A 209 -0.68 3.46 5.84
CA HIS A 209 -0.87 4.50 6.85
C HIS A 209 -2.32 4.58 7.30
N SER A 210 -2.56 4.91 8.57
CA SER A 210 -3.91 5.08 9.13
C SER A 210 -4.75 3.82 8.96
N VAL A 211 -6.00 3.94 8.48
CA VAL A 211 -6.84 2.80 8.16
C VAL A 211 -6.21 1.86 7.12
N GLY A 212 -5.41 2.38 6.18
CA GLY A 212 -4.62 1.58 5.25
C GLY A 212 -3.56 0.72 5.94
N GLY A 213 -3.02 1.18 7.08
CA GLY A 213 -2.13 0.40 7.93
C GLY A 213 -2.84 -0.79 8.57
N ALA A 214 -4.10 -0.62 8.99
CA ALA A 214 -4.92 -1.73 9.45
C ALA A 214 -5.24 -2.69 8.29
N HIS A 215 -5.68 -2.18 7.14
CA HIS A 215 -6.00 -3.00 5.96
C HIS A 215 -4.79 -3.82 5.46
N ALA A 216 -3.57 -3.28 5.54
CA ALA A 216 -2.35 -3.99 5.19
C ALA A 216 -2.15 -5.29 6.01
N GLN A 217 -2.70 -5.38 7.23
CA GLN A 217 -2.70 -6.62 8.02
C GLN A 217 -3.44 -7.75 7.30
N ALA A 218 -4.61 -7.47 6.71
CA ALA A 218 -5.35 -8.49 5.96
C ALA A 218 -4.60 -8.90 4.69
N ALA A 219 -3.98 -7.95 3.99
CA ALA A 219 -3.19 -8.27 2.79
C ALA A 219 -1.99 -9.18 3.11
N ALA A 220 -1.28 -8.90 4.21
CA ALA A 220 -0.12 -9.68 4.64
C ALA A 220 -0.45 -11.13 5.06
N CYS A 221 -1.73 -11.45 5.29
CA CYS A 221 -2.17 -12.82 5.55
C CYS A 221 -1.95 -13.78 4.36
N GLY A 222 -1.84 -13.29 3.13
CA GLY A 222 -1.64 -14.15 1.96
C GLY A 222 -2.89 -14.92 1.52
N PHE A 223 -2.86 -15.48 0.31
CA PHE A 223 -4.05 -16.03 -0.35
C PHE A 223 -4.77 -17.12 0.44
N GLU A 224 -4.05 -18.11 0.93
CA GLU A 224 -4.63 -19.30 1.58
C GLU A 224 -5.41 -18.89 2.84
N THR A 225 -4.81 -18.02 3.67
CA THR A 225 -5.46 -17.49 4.88
C THR A 225 -6.65 -16.60 4.52
N LEU A 226 -6.52 -15.73 3.52
CA LEU A 226 -7.63 -14.88 3.06
C LEU A 226 -8.82 -15.72 2.57
N GLN A 227 -8.56 -16.79 1.83
CA GLN A 227 -9.59 -17.72 1.36
C GLN A 227 -10.23 -18.48 2.52
N GLU A 228 -9.44 -18.97 3.48
CA GLU A 228 -9.93 -19.68 4.67
C GLU A 228 -10.84 -18.79 5.53
N LEU A 229 -10.38 -17.59 5.88
CA LEU A 229 -11.15 -16.61 6.65
C LEU A 229 -12.39 -16.15 5.88
N GLY A 230 -12.28 -15.99 4.57
CA GLY A 230 -13.41 -15.67 3.70
C GLY A 230 -14.50 -16.74 3.71
N ARG A 231 -14.13 -18.03 3.70
CA ARG A 231 -15.09 -19.14 3.84
C ARG A 231 -15.74 -19.17 5.22
N LYS A 232 -14.96 -19.02 6.29
CA LYS A 232 -15.46 -19.01 7.68
C LYS A 232 -16.44 -17.88 7.96
N SER A 233 -16.26 -16.74 7.30
CA SER A 233 -17.08 -15.54 7.48
C SER A 233 -18.16 -15.33 6.41
N TYR A 234 -18.33 -16.28 5.48
CA TYR A 234 -19.22 -16.15 4.30
C TYR A 234 -18.91 -14.91 3.44
N ARG A 235 -17.67 -14.46 3.47
CA ARG A 235 -17.11 -13.36 2.68
C ARG A 235 -16.01 -13.92 1.79
N LEU A 236 -16.42 -14.70 0.79
CA LEU A 236 -15.50 -15.43 -0.10
C LEU A 236 -14.44 -14.53 -0.73
N PHE A 237 -13.28 -15.13 -1.00
CA PHE A 237 -12.12 -14.49 -1.62
C PHE A 237 -11.50 -15.44 -2.65
N ASP A 238 -11.89 -15.28 -3.90
CA ASP A 238 -11.28 -15.91 -5.07
C ASP A 238 -11.39 -14.96 -6.28
N PRO A 239 -10.65 -13.84 -6.26
CA PRO A 239 -10.92 -12.72 -7.13
C PRO A 239 -10.67 -13.02 -8.60
N VAL A 240 -11.50 -12.40 -9.45
CA VAL A 240 -11.35 -12.21 -10.88
C VAL A 240 -11.17 -10.72 -11.13
N ILE A 241 -10.18 -10.34 -11.93
CA ILE A 241 -9.85 -8.94 -12.22
C ILE A 241 -10.23 -8.65 -13.66
N PHE A 242 -10.88 -7.52 -13.90
CA PHE A 242 -11.37 -7.09 -15.20
C PHE A 242 -10.73 -5.75 -15.59
N ASP A 243 -10.53 -5.54 -16.88
CA ASP A 243 -10.22 -4.20 -17.40
C ASP A 243 -11.41 -3.25 -17.21
N ARG A 244 -11.20 -1.97 -17.53
CA ARG A 244 -12.22 -0.94 -17.42
C ARG A 244 -13.00 -0.71 -18.74
N GLU A 245 -12.74 -1.48 -19.79
CA GLU A 245 -13.38 -1.31 -21.10
C GLU A 245 -14.88 -1.65 -21.08
N PHE A 246 -15.57 -1.25 -22.15
CA PHE A 246 -17.01 -1.50 -22.30
C PHE A 246 -17.35 -2.99 -22.43
N LEU A 247 -16.47 -3.77 -23.08
CA LEU A 247 -16.55 -5.23 -23.16
C LEU A 247 -15.36 -5.83 -22.41
N PRO A 248 -15.43 -5.89 -21.06
CA PRO A 248 -14.21 -6.04 -20.30
C PRO A 248 -13.59 -7.43 -20.47
N GLU A 249 -12.28 -7.43 -20.71
CA GLU A 249 -11.47 -8.61 -20.56
C GLU A 249 -11.22 -8.89 -19.07
N TYR A 250 -10.88 -10.13 -18.74
CA TYR A 250 -10.75 -10.56 -17.36
C TYR A 250 -9.69 -11.65 -17.18
N THR A 251 -9.20 -11.81 -15.95
CA THR A 251 -8.23 -12.84 -15.54
C THR A 251 -8.92 -14.17 -15.22
N GLU A 252 -8.19 -15.29 -15.18
CA GLU A 252 -8.69 -16.46 -14.45
C GLU A 252 -8.91 -16.12 -12.96
N ARG A 253 -9.71 -16.94 -12.28
CA ARG A 253 -9.82 -16.90 -10.81
C ARG A 253 -8.46 -17.10 -10.18
N MET A 254 -8.15 -16.34 -9.14
CA MET A 254 -6.85 -16.39 -8.48
C MET A 254 -6.52 -17.78 -7.90
N SER A 255 -7.52 -18.59 -7.53
CA SER A 255 -7.34 -19.99 -7.13
C SER A 255 -6.76 -20.90 -8.21
N LYS A 256 -6.80 -20.49 -9.48
CA LYS A 256 -6.19 -21.19 -10.61
C LYS A 256 -4.74 -20.78 -10.86
N TRP A 257 -4.30 -19.68 -10.26
CA TRP A 257 -2.95 -19.17 -10.45
C TRP A 257 -1.95 -19.99 -9.62
N GLN A 258 -0.77 -20.19 -10.17
CA GLN A 258 0.30 -20.88 -9.45
C GLN A 258 0.79 -20.03 -8.26
N PRO A 259 1.35 -20.65 -7.20
CA PRO A 259 1.86 -19.89 -6.05
C PRO A 259 2.84 -18.77 -6.42
N HIS A 260 3.75 -19.02 -7.37
CA HIS A 260 4.74 -18.04 -7.83
C HIS A 260 4.14 -16.89 -8.67
N GLU A 261 2.89 -17.01 -9.11
CA GLU A 261 2.16 -15.95 -9.83
C GLU A 261 1.35 -15.06 -8.89
N ARG A 262 1.23 -15.45 -7.61
CA ARG A 262 0.48 -14.73 -6.58
C ARG A 262 1.46 -13.99 -5.68
N ALA A 263 1.00 -12.90 -5.06
CA ALA A 263 1.79 -12.18 -4.06
C ALA A 263 2.24 -13.12 -2.92
N ASN A 264 3.53 -13.12 -2.63
CA ASN A 264 4.12 -13.76 -1.46
C ASN A 264 4.42 -12.69 -0.41
N PRO A 265 3.59 -12.52 0.64
CA PRO A 265 3.88 -11.55 1.69
C PRO A 265 5.19 -11.91 2.40
N VAL A 266 6.18 -11.02 2.34
CA VAL A 266 7.48 -11.17 3.01
C VAL A 266 7.72 -10.16 4.13
N GLY A 267 6.87 -9.14 4.24
CA GLY A 267 6.89 -8.18 5.34
C GLY A 267 5.58 -7.39 5.47
N LEU A 268 5.42 -6.75 6.63
CA LEU A 268 4.32 -5.83 6.91
C LEU A 268 4.86 -4.56 7.59
N LEU A 269 4.58 -3.39 7.02
CA LEU A 269 4.88 -2.09 7.62
C LEU A 269 3.58 -1.31 7.90
N GLN A 270 3.38 -0.92 9.14
CA GLN A 270 2.18 -0.21 9.57
C GLN A 270 2.59 1.15 10.14
N LEU A 271 2.11 2.22 9.53
CA LEU A 271 2.29 3.58 10.01
C LEU A 271 0.97 4.00 10.67
N SER A 272 0.97 4.17 11.98
CA SER A 272 -0.18 4.62 12.76
C SER A 272 -1.51 3.92 12.40
N PRO A 273 -1.57 2.58 12.49
CA PRO A 273 -2.71 1.82 11.98
C PRO A 273 -4.00 2.12 12.77
N VAL A 274 -5.09 2.46 12.07
CA VAL A 274 -6.40 2.78 12.67
C VAL A 274 -7.39 1.67 12.38
N ASP A 275 -7.85 0.96 13.42
CA ASP A 275 -8.89 -0.07 13.32
C ASP A 275 -10.22 0.48 13.84
N GLN A 276 -11.05 1.01 12.96
CA GLN A 276 -12.34 1.57 13.38
C GLN A 276 -13.34 0.47 13.75
N LYS A 277 -14.16 0.73 14.79
CA LYS A 277 -15.22 -0.20 15.21
C LYS A 277 -16.19 -0.49 14.06
N ILE A 278 -16.37 -1.77 13.77
CA ILE A 278 -17.51 -2.25 12.99
C ILE A 278 -18.53 -2.89 13.92
N LEU A 279 -19.81 -2.77 13.57
CA LEU A 279 -20.91 -3.52 14.19
C LEU A 279 -20.65 -5.04 14.02
N PRO A 280 -20.27 -5.77 15.10
CA PRO A 280 -19.73 -7.12 15.02
C PRO A 280 -20.63 -8.23 14.44
N PRO A 281 -21.97 -8.12 14.31
CA PRO A 281 -22.70 -9.17 13.57
C PRO A 281 -22.59 -9.05 12.04
N LEU A 282 -22.13 -7.91 11.50
CA LEU A 282 -22.20 -7.64 10.05
C LEU A 282 -20.87 -7.85 9.28
N ILE A 283 -19.72 -7.66 9.94
CA ILE A 283 -18.37 -7.81 9.36
C ILE A 283 -17.41 -8.35 10.44
N PRO A 284 -16.58 -9.38 10.14
CA PRO A 284 -15.71 -10.05 11.11
C PRO A 284 -14.55 -9.20 11.68
N GLY A 285 -14.38 -7.95 11.23
CA GLY A 285 -13.31 -7.05 11.67
C GLY A 285 -11.90 -7.55 11.29
N MET A 286 -10.88 -6.90 11.85
CA MET A 286 -9.48 -7.19 11.57
C MET A 286 -8.84 -8.21 12.52
N GLN A 287 -9.48 -8.53 13.66
CA GLN A 287 -8.92 -9.44 14.66
C GLN A 287 -8.53 -10.83 14.10
N PRO A 288 -9.36 -11.53 13.30
CA PRO A 288 -8.98 -12.85 12.77
C PRO A 288 -7.72 -12.80 11.87
N TYR A 289 -7.47 -11.67 11.23
CA TYR A 289 -6.28 -11.47 10.39
C TYR A 289 -5.04 -11.25 11.25
N ARG A 290 -5.15 -10.51 12.35
CA ARG A 290 -4.06 -10.35 13.34
C ARG A 290 -3.72 -11.66 14.02
N GLU A 291 -4.70 -12.48 14.38
CA GLU A 291 -4.49 -13.83 14.93
C GLU A 291 -3.75 -14.73 13.94
N ALA A 292 -4.08 -14.66 12.66
CA ALA A 292 -3.36 -15.40 11.63
C ALA A 292 -1.92 -14.89 11.45
N LEU A 293 -1.71 -13.57 11.48
CA LEU A 293 -0.37 -12.97 11.42
C LEU A 293 0.49 -13.31 12.65
N ALA A 294 -0.12 -13.41 13.84
CA ALA A 294 0.59 -13.78 15.06
C ALA A 294 1.20 -15.19 15.00
N ALA A 295 0.67 -16.06 14.14
CA ALA A 295 1.19 -17.40 13.89
C ALA A 295 2.28 -17.44 12.78
N LYS A 296 2.48 -16.35 12.03
CA LYS A 296 3.41 -16.29 10.91
C LYS A 296 4.81 -15.81 11.31
N LYS A 297 5.82 -16.46 10.73
CA LYS A 297 7.22 -16.02 10.76
C LYS A 297 7.44 -14.95 9.69
N LEU A 298 7.02 -13.72 9.98
CA LEU A 298 7.04 -12.60 9.05
C LEU A 298 7.56 -11.35 9.76
N PRO A 299 8.59 -10.65 9.26
CA PRO A 299 8.98 -9.33 9.76
C PRO A 299 7.78 -8.36 9.72
N ILE A 300 7.41 -7.81 10.89
CA ILE A 300 6.31 -6.87 11.03
C ILE A 300 6.81 -5.64 11.80
N LEU A 301 6.64 -4.45 11.22
CA LEU A 301 6.97 -3.17 11.84
C LEU A 301 5.70 -2.35 12.04
N MET A 302 5.56 -1.78 13.24
CA MET A 302 4.53 -0.80 13.56
C MET A 302 5.20 0.47 14.07
N ILE A 303 4.90 1.61 13.45
CA ILE A 303 5.33 2.93 13.91
C ILE A 303 4.11 3.69 14.38
N VAL A 304 4.18 4.30 15.56
CA VAL A 304 3.11 5.17 16.09
C VAL A 304 3.70 6.51 16.53
N GLY A 305 2.90 7.57 16.50
CA GLY A 305 3.30 8.89 17.00
C GLY A 305 2.83 9.12 18.43
N GLN A 306 3.65 9.78 19.26
CA GLN A 306 3.32 10.09 20.66
C GLN A 306 1.97 10.81 20.83
N TYR A 307 1.65 11.69 19.89
CA TYR A 307 0.43 12.50 19.88
C TYR A 307 -0.52 12.09 18.75
N ASP A 308 -0.47 10.83 18.32
CA ASP A 308 -1.44 10.29 17.37
C ASP A 308 -2.67 9.74 18.11
N CYS A 309 -3.64 10.61 18.37
CA CYS A 309 -4.89 10.18 18.98
C CYS A 309 -5.80 9.39 18.03
N ALA A 310 -5.54 9.34 16.73
CA ALA A 310 -6.38 8.58 15.80
C ALA A 310 -6.16 7.08 16.00
N CYS A 311 -4.90 6.65 16.13
CA CYS A 311 -4.57 5.24 16.33
C CYS A 311 -4.44 4.85 17.81
N LEU A 312 -4.07 5.77 18.71
CA LEU A 312 -3.85 5.43 20.14
C LEU A 312 -5.11 5.54 21.02
N ASN A 313 -6.14 6.29 20.59
CA ASN A 313 -7.36 6.44 21.38
C ASN A 313 -8.40 5.36 21.04
N SER A 314 -8.86 4.62 22.05
CA SER A 314 -9.87 3.56 21.91
C SER A 314 -11.24 4.02 21.35
N LYS A 315 -11.51 5.33 21.38
CA LYS A 315 -12.70 5.93 20.75
C LYS A 315 -12.59 6.03 19.24
N ASN A 316 -11.37 6.16 18.71
CA ASN A 316 -11.08 6.36 17.29
C ASN A 316 -10.61 5.05 16.62
N SER A 317 -9.80 4.26 17.33
CA SER A 317 -9.33 2.95 16.92
C SER A 317 -9.61 1.93 18.02
N ASN A 318 -10.32 0.86 17.71
CA ASN A 318 -10.65 -0.19 18.67
C ASN A 318 -10.42 -1.60 18.07
N PRO A 319 -9.35 -2.29 18.48
CA PRO A 319 -8.42 -1.88 19.53
C PRO A 319 -7.51 -0.70 19.09
N PRO A 320 -6.98 0.11 20.03
CA PRO A 320 -5.94 1.08 19.72
C PRO A 320 -4.69 0.37 19.18
N ALA A 321 -3.88 1.04 18.37
CA ALA A 321 -2.68 0.46 17.76
C ALA A 321 -1.70 -0.08 18.82
N TRP A 322 -1.42 0.74 19.83
CA TRP A 322 -0.47 0.46 20.91
C TRP A 322 -0.85 1.24 22.18
N SER A 323 -0.30 0.85 23.33
CA SER A 323 -0.54 1.47 24.64
C SER A 323 0.76 1.51 25.43
N ALA A 324 1.06 2.66 26.04
CA ALA A 324 2.19 2.79 26.96
C ALA A 324 1.95 2.11 28.31
N THR A 325 0.70 1.74 28.59
CA THR A 325 0.30 1.08 29.84
C THR A 325 0.93 -0.32 29.89
N PRO A 326 1.82 -0.61 30.85
CA PRO A 326 2.45 -1.93 30.94
C PRO A 326 1.39 -3.04 31.08
N GLY A 327 1.51 -4.09 30.27
CA GLY A 327 0.63 -5.24 30.32
C GLY A 327 -0.75 -5.07 29.67
N ASP A 328 -1.01 -3.96 28.98
CA ASP A 328 -2.24 -3.77 28.22
C ASP A 328 -2.26 -4.69 26.98
N THR A 329 -3.09 -5.72 27.04
CA THR A 329 -3.26 -6.70 25.97
C THR A 329 -4.34 -6.32 24.96
N ASN A 330 -5.05 -5.21 25.17
CA ASN A 330 -6.15 -4.77 24.30
C ASN A 330 -5.67 -3.76 23.25
N THR A 331 -4.61 -4.11 22.53
CA THR A 331 -4.05 -3.29 21.45
C THR A 331 -3.89 -4.12 20.17
N GLN A 332 -3.84 -3.48 18.99
CA GLN A 332 -3.53 -4.18 17.74
C GLN A 332 -2.16 -4.83 17.81
N PHE A 333 -1.16 -4.16 18.41
CA PHE A 333 0.16 -4.72 18.62
C PHE A 333 0.14 -5.98 19.50
N ALA A 334 -0.55 -5.97 20.63
CA ALA A 334 -0.68 -7.15 21.49
C ALA A 334 -1.42 -8.30 20.81
N GLN A 335 -2.37 -8.01 19.92
CA GLN A 335 -3.05 -9.02 19.09
C GLN A 335 -2.14 -9.59 17.99
N LEU A 336 -1.23 -8.78 17.43
CA LEU A 336 -0.23 -9.22 16.45
C LEU A 336 0.91 -10.00 17.10
N ALA A 337 1.26 -9.66 18.33
CA ALA A 337 2.39 -10.22 19.07
C ALA A 337 1.97 -10.73 20.47
N PRO A 338 0.99 -11.65 20.56
CA PRO A 338 0.60 -12.21 21.86
C PRO A 338 1.76 -12.99 22.47
N GLU A 339 1.78 -13.06 23.80
CA GLU A 339 2.83 -13.78 24.54
C GLU A 339 2.88 -15.26 24.09
N GLY A 340 4.09 -15.77 23.87
CA GLY A 340 4.30 -17.14 23.38
C GLY A 340 3.99 -17.37 21.90
N SER A 341 3.61 -16.34 21.15
CA SER A 341 3.31 -16.46 19.71
C SER A 341 4.56 -16.58 18.83
N ASN A 342 4.32 -16.95 17.56
CA ASN A 342 5.37 -17.02 16.55
C ASN A 342 5.68 -15.68 15.89
N SER A 343 4.92 -14.62 16.21
CA SER A 343 5.01 -13.29 15.61
C SER A 343 6.38 -12.65 15.72
N TRP A 344 6.77 -11.89 14.68
CA TRP A 344 8.00 -11.09 14.69
C TRP A 344 7.71 -9.58 14.74
N ALA A 345 6.54 -9.19 15.25
CA ALA A 345 6.16 -7.80 15.32
C ALA A 345 7.03 -6.99 16.29
N VAL A 346 7.42 -5.81 15.81
CA VAL A 346 8.14 -4.78 16.56
C VAL A 346 7.35 -3.48 16.46
N VAL A 347 7.27 -2.73 17.56
CA VAL A 347 6.67 -1.39 17.60
C VAL A 347 7.69 -0.34 18.05
N ALA A 348 7.65 0.84 17.43
CA ALA A 348 8.40 2.03 17.82
C ALA A 348 7.46 3.24 17.94
N ASN A 349 7.80 4.17 18.85
CA ASN A 349 6.97 5.35 19.12
C ASN A 349 7.78 6.63 18.86
N VAL A 350 7.34 7.44 17.90
CA VAL A 350 7.99 8.69 17.51
C VAL A 350 7.66 9.78 18.53
N ALA A 351 8.69 10.36 19.15
CA ALA A 351 8.54 11.49 20.06
C ALA A 351 8.01 12.70 19.28
N ARG A 352 7.01 13.40 19.83
CA ARG A 352 6.29 14.49 19.14
C ARG A 352 5.56 14.05 17.86
N GLY A 353 5.44 12.74 17.62
CA GLY A 353 4.84 12.24 16.40
C GLY A 353 3.34 12.54 16.30
N SER A 354 2.87 12.83 15.09
CA SER A 354 1.45 13.12 14.80
C SER A 354 0.84 12.06 13.88
N HIS A 355 -0.46 12.14 13.62
CA HIS A 355 -1.08 11.29 12.61
C HIS A 355 -0.67 11.71 11.19
N SER A 356 -0.53 13.01 10.93
CA SER A 356 -0.22 13.53 9.59
C SER A 356 1.27 13.57 9.25
N GLY A 357 2.15 13.32 10.22
CA GLY A 357 3.59 13.52 10.09
C GLY A 357 4.23 12.66 8.99
N TYR A 358 3.70 11.46 8.77
CA TYR A 358 4.20 10.54 7.75
C TYR A 358 3.99 11.04 6.31
N LEU A 359 2.96 11.86 6.05
CA LEU A 359 2.56 12.20 4.69
C LEU A 359 3.63 13.02 3.96
N THR A 360 3.80 12.77 2.66
CA THR A 360 4.68 13.56 1.77
C THR A 360 4.00 14.81 1.21
N GLU A 361 2.70 14.98 1.44
CA GLU A 361 1.91 16.16 1.09
C GLU A 361 0.81 16.40 2.15
N ASN A 362 0.37 17.64 2.33
CA ASN A 362 -0.68 17.97 3.29
C ASN A 362 -2.03 17.35 2.90
N SER A 363 -2.72 16.71 3.86
CA SER A 363 -4.09 16.20 3.70
C SER A 363 -5.01 16.82 4.73
N GLU A 364 -6.13 17.39 4.30
CA GLU A 364 -7.14 17.97 5.20
C GLU A 364 -7.73 16.91 6.15
N LEU A 365 -7.93 15.68 5.66
CA LEU A 365 -8.48 14.58 6.45
C LEU A 365 -7.52 14.13 7.55
N CYS A 366 -6.23 14.02 7.26
CA CYS A 366 -5.24 13.72 8.29
C CYS A 366 -5.07 14.89 9.27
N ALA A 367 -5.07 16.13 8.78
CA ALA A 367 -4.99 17.32 9.63
C ALA A 367 -6.17 17.43 10.62
N LEU A 368 -7.37 16.98 10.22
CA LEU A 368 -8.52 16.85 11.12
C LEU A 368 -8.26 15.88 12.27
N ALA A 369 -7.57 14.77 12.02
CA ALA A 369 -7.22 13.79 13.05
C ALA A 369 -6.28 14.40 14.13
N ASP A 370 -5.39 15.29 13.70
CA ASP A 370 -4.47 16.02 14.58
C ASP A 370 -5.08 17.27 15.25
N SER A 371 -6.31 17.65 14.90
CA SER A 371 -6.95 18.85 15.44
C SER A 371 -7.10 18.78 16.97
N ALA A 372 -7.05 19.93 17.65
CA ALA A 372 -7.19 20.02 19.11
C ALA A 372 -8.44 19.29 19.67
N LYS A 373 -9.51 19.25 18.89
CA LYS A 373 -10.76 18.54 19.23
C LYS A 373 -10.57 17.01 19.22
N ASN A 374 -9.87 16.50 18.23
CA ASN A 374 -9.71 15.05 18.01
C ASN A 374 -8.46 14.49 18.71
N CYS A 375 -7.47 15.34 18.98
CA CYS A 375 -6.31 15.02 19.80
C CYS A 375 -5.97 16.06 20.87
N PRO A 376 -6.70 16.07 22.01
CA PRO A 376 -6.39 16.95 23.13
C PRO A 376 -4.96 16.80 23.68
N ALA A 377 -4.36 15.62 23.56
CA ALA A 377 -3.01 15.34 24.04
C ALA A 377 -1.92 16.10 23.28
N GLY A 378 -2.17 16.47 22.01
CA GLY A 378 -1.25 17.24 21.17
C GLY A 378 -1.40 18.77 21.32
N VAL A 379 -2.38 19.25 22.08
CA VAL A 379 -2.66 20.69 22.18
C VAL A 379 -1.48 21.45 22.80
N GLY A 380 -1.02 22.50 22.11
CA GLY A 380 0.11 23.32 22.52
C GLY A 380 1.46 22.60 22.43
N LYS A 381 1.51 21.43 21.77
CA LYS A 381 2.74 20.71 21.47
C LYS A 381 3.20 21.02 20.04
N ASP A 382 4.51 21.07 19.84
CA ASP A 382 5.10 21.21 18.52
C ASP A 382 5.21 19.83 17.88
N THR A 383 4.14 19.34 17.26
CA THR A 383 4.13 18.02 16.60
C THR A 383 4.71 18.10 15.19
N TYR A 384 5.21 16.98 14.67
CA TYR A 384 5.65 16.95 13.28
C TYR A 384 4.47 17.16 12.33
N LYS A 385 4.76 17.81 11.20
CA LYS A 385 3.80 18.09 10.13
C LYS A 385 4.13 17.23 8.92
N SER A 386 3.16 17.10 8.02
CA SER A 386 3.39 16.51 6.69
C SER A 386 4.53 17.23 5.96
N CYS A 387 5.17 16.52 5.02
CA CYS A 387 6.40 16.95 4.33
C CYS A 387 7.59 17.23 5.27
N GLY A 388 7.53 16.73 6.52
CA GLY A 388 8.53 16.99 7.55
C GLY A 388 9.42 15.80 7.87
N GLU A 389 10.08 15.87 9.03
CA GLU A 389 11.05 14.87 9.52
C GLU A 389 10.47 13.45 9.59
N GLU A 390 9.18 13.29 9.92
CA GLU A 390 8.54 11.96 9.94
C GLU A 390 8.47 11.32 8.55
N SER A 391 8.16 12.09 7.50
CA SER A 391 8.15 11.58 6.11
C SER A 391 9.55 11.16 5.64
N LEU A 392 10.60 11.90 6.04
CA LEU A 392 11.99 11.54 5.78
C LEU A 392 12.37 10.26 6.53
N PHE A 393 11.91 10.12 7.78
CA PHE A 393 12.08 8.91 8.55
C PHE A 393 11.39 7.70 7.92
N VAL A 394 10.17 7.82 7.42
CA VAL A 394 9.48 6.70 6.74
C VAL A 394 10.24 6.27 5.48
N ASN A 395 10.75 7.22 4.70
CA ASN A 395 11.55 6.90 3.52
C ASN A 395 12.83 6.12 3.89
N ALA A 396 13.53 6.54 4.94
CA ALA A 396 14.70 5.83 5.46
C ALA A 396 14.33 4.46 6.07
N LEU A 397 13.23 4.39 6.82
CA LEU A 397 12.71 3.15 7.41
C LEU A 397 12.38 2.12 6.32
N LEU A 398 11.69 2.53 5.24
CA LEU A 398 11.39 1.66 4.12
C LEU A 398 12.67 1.14 3.47
N LYS A 399 13.67 2.00 3.29
CA LYS A 399 14.98 1.59 2.75
C LYS A 399 15.65 0.56 3.65
N GLU A 400 15.73 0.81 4.95
CA GLU A 400 16.31 -0.14 5.92
C GLU A 400 15.50 -1.45 5.97
N PHE A 401 14.18 -1.37 5.90
CA PHE A 401 13.32 -2.54 5.93
C PHE A 401 13.44 -3.38 4.65
N ILE A 402 13.55 -2.75 3.47
CA ILE A 402 13.83 -3.45 2.21
C ILE A 402 15.23 -4.09 2.27
N ASN A 403 16.21 -3.46 2.92
CA ASN A 403 17.58 -3.95 2.99
C ASN A 403 17.74 -5.30 3.70
N ILE A 404 16.75 -5.73 4.49
CA ILE A 404 16.81 -7.05 5.15
C ILE A 404 16.59 -8.21 4.16
N TYR A 405 16.03 -7.93 2.98
CA TYR A 405 15.68 -8.94 1.99
C TYR A 405 16.84 -9.13 0.99
N PRO A 406 17.28 -10.38 0.74
CA PRO A 406 18.25 -10.66 -0.30
C PRO A 406 17.63 -10.43 -1.68
N SER A 407 18.47 -10.19 -2.69
CA SER A 407 18.01 -9.97 -4.07
C SER A 407 17.24 -11.15 -4.69
N GLU A 408 17.26 -12.35 -4.09
CA GLU A 408 16.63 -13.54 -4.67
C GLU A 408 15.60 -14.22 -3.74
N GLY A 409 15.05 -13.53 -2.75
CA GLY A 409 14.07 -14.15 -1.86
C GLY A 409 13.54 -13.27 -0.73
N GLY A 410 12.65 -13.86 0.08
CA GLY A 410 12.22 -13.27 1.35
C GLY A 410 13.34 -13.30 2.40
N PHE A 411 13.05 -12.80 3.60
CA PHE A 411 13.98 -12.85 4.72
C PHE A 411 14.32 -14.31 5.06
N GLN A 412 15.60 -14.64 5.15
CA GLN A 412 16.09 -16.03 5.28
C GLN A 412 16.47 -16.42 6.72
N GLY A 413 16.47 -15.47 7.66
CA GLY A 413 16.82 -15.72 9.05
C GLY A 413 15.62 -16.20 9.89
N GLU A 414 15.85 -16.41 11.17
CA GLU A 414 14.81 -16.64 12.18
C GLU A 414 14.52 -15.35 12.98
N PHE A 415 13.63 -15.42 13.96
CA PHE A 415 13.25 -14.27 14.79
C PHE A 415 14.46 -13.51 15.37
N CYS A 416 15.49 -14.23 15.82
CA CYS A 416 16.67 -13.62 16.42
C CYS A 416 17.58 -12.94 15.40
N ASP A 417 17.56 -13.36 14.14
CA ASP A 417 18.25 -12.65 13.06
C ASP A 417 17.49 -11.38 12.70
N TRP A 418 16.15 -11.43 12.73
CA TRP A 418 15.30 -10.27 12.51
C TRP A 418 15.55 -9.18 13.56
N ILE A 419 15.48 -9.52 14.86
CA ILE A 419 15.67 -8.53 15.93
C ILE A 419 17.11 -8.01 16.02
N LYS A 420 18.08 -8.74 15.44
CA LYS A 420 19.48 -8.32 15.32
C LYS A 420 19.80 -7.70 13.97
N SER A 421 18.84 -7.60 13.05
CA SER A 421 19.07 -7.04 11.71
C SER A 421 19.47 -5.57 11.79
N ASP A 422 20.18 -5.09 10.77
CA ASP A 422 20.61 -3.69 10.67
C ASP A 422 19.41 -2.73 10.74
N CYS A 423 18.28 -3.10 10.15
CA CYS A 423 17.03 -2.34 10.24
C CYS A 423 16.58 -2.15 11.70
N ILE A 424 16.57 -3.21 12.50
CA ILE A 424 16.15 -3.14 13.90
C ILE A 424 17.19 -2.43 14.76
N GLN A 425 18.49 -2.65 14.52
CA GLN A 425 19.56 -1.92 15.22
C GLN A 425 19.58 -0.43 14.89
N TRP A 426 19.23 -0.06 13.66
CA TRP A 426 19.06 1.33 13.23
C TRP A 426 17.85 1.96 13.92
N LEU A 427 16.71 1.25 13.93
CA LEU A 427 15.47 1.71 14.56
C LEU A 427 15.57 1.80 16.09
N ASN A 428 16.35 0.93 16.75
CA ASN A 428 16.51 0.89 18.20
C ASN A 428 17.51 1.94 18.73
N ARG A 429 17.38 3.20 18.28
CA ARG A 429 18.21 4.34 18.66
C ARG A 429 17.32 5.52 19.03
N GLU A 430 17.85 6.42 19.86
CA GLU A 430 17.12 7.63 20.23
C GLU A 430 16.80 8.46 18.99
N ASN A 431 17.81 8.66 18.15
CA ASN A 431 17.71 9.41 16.92
C ASN A 431 18.13 8.50 15.75
N PRO A 432 17.17 7.83 15.08
CA PRO A 432 17.48 7.00 13.91
C PRO A 432 17.82 7.86 12.68
N ILE A 433 17.28 9.07 12.57
CA ILE A 433 17.55 10.00 11.46
C ILE A 433 17.33 11.47 11.83
N GLY A 434 18.24 12.31 11.35
CA GLY A 434 18.07 13.77 11.36
C GLY A 434 17.83 14.32 12.76
N SER A 435 16.71 15.00 12.94
CA SER A 435 16.30 15.55 14.24
C SER A 435 15.17 14.77 14.91
N LEU A 436 14.69 13.69 14.25
CA LEU A 436 13.61 12.87 14.75
C LEU A 436 14.08 11.97 15.89
N ASN A 437 13.35 12.00 16.99
CA ASN A 437 13.60 11.16 18.15
C ASN A 437 12.50 10.11 18.35
N LEU A 438 12.88 8.96 18.88
CA LEU A 438 11.97 7.93 19.38
C LEU A 438 11.84 8.01 20.90
N LEU A 439 10.69 7.60 21.42
CA LEU A 439 10.48 7.46 22.85
C LEU A 439 11.07 6.15 23.38
N PRO A 440 11.71 6.16 24.55
CA PRO A 440 12.19 4.93 25.17
C PRO A 440 11.01 4.02 25.55
N MET A 441 11.20 2.72 25.35
CA MET A 441 10.23 1.68 25.67
C MET A 441 10.53 1.04 27.03
N ASN A 442 9.51 0.41 27.61
CA ASN A 442 9.67 -0.33 28.86
C ASN A 442 10.72 -1.45 28.71
N GLY A 443 11.64 -1.55 29.68
CA GLY A 443 12.75 -2.51 29.65
C GLY A 443 13.98 -2.07 28.86
N GLY A 444 14.08 -0.79 28.50
CA GLY A 444 15.23 -0.20 27.79
C GLY A 444 15.13 -0.34 26.27
N GLY A 445 15.80 0.57 25.56
CA GLY A 445 15.74 0.72 24.10
C GLY A 445 14.56 1.59 23.62
N TYR A 446 14.38 1.63 22.31
CA TYR A 446 13.43 2.48 21.58
C TYR A 446 12.39 1.68 20.79
N ILE A 447 12.41 0.35 20.94
CA ILE A 447 11.46 -0.58 20.34
C ILE A 447 10.93 -1.58 21.38
N ASP A 448 9.73 -2.10 21.12
CA ASP A 448 9.13 -3.20 21.86
C ASP A 448 8.76 -4.35 20.92
N TYR A 449 8.79 -5.59 21.41
CA TYR A 449 8.58 -6.81 20.60
C TYR A 449 8.13 -8.02 21.44
N ALA A 450 7.45 -8.98 20.81
CA ALA A 450 6.97 -10.21 21.46
C ALA A 450 8.12 -11.09 22.01
N GLY A 451 8.05 -11.45 23.29
CA GLY A 451 9.00 -12.40 23.90
C GLY A 451 10.37 -11.80 24.25
N LYS A 452 10.45 -10.48 24.47
CA LYS A 452 11.66 -9.71 24.83
C LYS A 452 12.55 -10.35 25.90
N SER A 453 11.97 -11.06 26.86
CA SER A 453 12.68 -11.63 28.01
C SER A 453 13.26 -13.04 27.80
N THR A 454 12.89 -13.77 26.73
CA THR A 454 13.16 -15.23 26.66
C THR A 454 13.55 -15.77 25.30
N ARG A 455 13.24 -15.08 24.19
CA ARG A 455 13.19 -15.73 22.87
C ARG A 455 14.52 -15.87 22.13
N CYS A 456 15.53 -15.09 22.51
CA CYS A 456 16.86 -15.10 21.91
C CYS A 456 17.98 -15.37 22.92
N LYS A 457 17.65 -16.03 24.04
CA LYS A 457 18.67 -16.52 24.98
C LYS A 457 19.46 -17.66 24.31
N PRO A 458 20.80 -17.69 24.45
CA PRO A 458 21.64 -18.74 23.88
C PRO A 458 21.32 -20.14 24.42
#